data_AF-A0A956NIB3-F1
#
_entry.id   AF-A0A956NIB3-F1
#
_cell.length_a   1.000
_cell.length_b   1.000
_cell.length_c   1.000
_cell.angle_alpha   90.00
_cell.angle_beta   90.00
_cell.angle_gamma   90.00
#
_symmetry.space_group_name_H-M   'P 1'
#
loop_
_entity.id
_entity.type
_entity.pdbx_description
1 polymer ?
#
loop_
_entity_poly.entity_id
_entity_poly.type
_entity_poly.pdbx_seq_one_letter_code
_entity_poly.pdbx_strand_id
1 'polypeptide(L)'
;MSEFSRHEPRAQQVMDWSAAFWAGIFAGTIFLLFLAFVAPLFSPMNAWVYLRLIASIPLGETVLAPPATFDAKVLTSAILTQLLLSISFSIVTAFVLHRWGMIVGILGGAVFGVCLYLINFWTLSYFFPWFYPMRGWEVLLGHLLFGALAGGTYEALEVEEFELEEATA
;
A
#
# COMPACT_ATOMS: atom_id res chain seq x y z
N MET A 1 26.59 -43.73 19.17
CA MET A 1 25.31 -43.07 19.51
C MET A 1 25.09 -41.99 18.46
N SER A 2 24.08 -42.17 17.62
CA SER A 2 23.76 -41.31 16.48
C SER A 2 23.13 -40.01 16.96
N GLU A 3 23.77 -38.87 16.70
CA GLU A 3 23.13 -37.57 16.81
C GLU A 3 22.10 -37.43 15.68
N PHE A 4 20.84 -37.41 16.07
CA PHE A 4 19.71 -37.21 15.18
C PHE A 4 19.69 -35.72 14.82
N SER A 5 20.33 -35.35 13.71
CA SER A 5 20.15 -34.03 13.10
C SER A 5 18.67 -33.87 12.74
N ARG A 6 17.92 -33.16 13.58
CA ARG A 6 16.59 -32.68 13.22
C ARG A 6 16.79 -31.56 12.21
N HIS A 7 16.70 -31.89 10.92
CA HIS A 7 16.33 -30.91 9.92
C HIS A 7 14.87 -30.53 10.19
N GLU A 8 14.66 -29.53 11.04
CA GLU A 8 13.39 -28.82 11.03
C GLU A 8 13.28 -28.20 9.62
N PRO A 9 12.21 -28.48 8.87
CA PRO A 9 12.02 -27.84 7.58
C PRO A 9 11.85 -26.35 7.89
N ARG A 10 12.93 -25.58 7.74
CA ARG A 10 12.85 -24.12 7.63
C ARG A 10 12.02 -23.90 6.40
N ALA A 11 10.72 -23.67 6.60
CA ALA A 11 9.84 -23.22 5.55
C ALA A 11 10.54 -22.02 4.94
N GLN A 12 11.07 -22.18 3.72
CA GLN A 12 11.73 -21.12 2.99
C GLN A 12 10.75 -19.93 3.02
N GLN A 13 11.08 -18.91 3.81
CA GLN A 13 10.22 -17.75 3.94
C GLN A 13 10.30 -17.05 2.59
N VAL A 14 9.32 -17.32 1.73
CA VAL A 14 9.29 -16.82 0.34
C VAL A 14 9.25 -15.29 0.32
N MET A 15 8.90 -14.65 1.44
CA MET A 15 8.80 -13.20 1.63
C MET A 15 8.87 -12.87 3.13
N ASP A 16 9.55 -11.78 3.49
CA ASP A 16 9.54 -11.26 4.86
C ASP A 16 8.21 -10.54 5.14
N TRP A 17 7.32 -11.20 5.88
CA TRP A 17 6.01 -10.69 6.24
C TRP A 17 6.06 -9.43 7.11
N SER A 18 7.09 -9.30 7.95
CA SER A 18 7.26 -8.13 8.81
C SER A 18 7.67 -6.91 7.99
N ALA A 19 8.63 -7.08 7.08
CA ALA A 19 9.05 -6.04 6.14
C ALA A 19 7.86 -5.57 5.28
N ALA A 20 7.07 -6.50 4.73
CA ALA A 20 5.91 -6.18 3.90
C ALA A 20 4.82 -5.40 4.68
N PHE A 21 4.59 -5.78 5.94
CA PHE A 21 3.66 -5.09 6.83
C PHE A 21 4.10 -3.65 7.11
N TRP A 22 5.35 -3.45 7.52
CA TRP A 22 5.89 -2.11 7.82
C TRP A 22 5.99 -1.21 6.59
N ALA A 23 6.37 -1.78 5.44
CA ALA A 23 6.33 -1.08 4.16
C ALA A 23 4.92 -0.57 3.83
N GLY A 24 3.89 -1.39 4.09
CA GLY A 24 2.50 -1.02 3.89
C GLY A 24 2.01 0.08 4.82
N ILE A 25 2.40 0.05 6.10
CA ILE A 25 2.11 1.13 7.05
C ILE A 25 2.76 2.43 6.61
N PHE A 26 4.05 2.39 6.26
CA PHE A 26 4.81 3.58 5.87
C PHE A 26 4.25 4.19 4.57
N ALA A 27 4.17 3.40 3.50
CA ALA A 27 3.66 3.86 2.21
C ALA A 27 2.21 4.31 2.31
N GLY A 28 1.36 3.59 3.05
CA GLY A 28 -0.04 3.97 3.27
C GLY A 28 -0.20 5.29 4.03
N THR A 29 0.64 5.53 5.02
CA THR A 29 0.65 6.79 5.77
C THR A 29 1.04 7.95 4.85
N ILE A 30 2.11 7.79 4.07
CA ILE A 30 2.54 8.82 3.11
C ILE A 30 1.46 9.08 2.05
N PHE A 31 0.80 8.03 1.55
CA PHE A 31 -0.30 8.17 0.60
C PHE A 31 -1.48 8.96 1.20
N LEU A 32 -1.85 8.67 2.46
CA LEU A 32 -2.92 9.40 3.14
C LEU A 32 -2.55 10.87 3.34
N LEU A 33 -1.31 11.17 3.74
CA LEU A 33 -0.81 12.53 3.87
C LEU A 33 -0.79 13.25 2.52
N PHE A 34 -0.40 12.56 1.45
CA PHE A 34 -0.45 13.09 0.09
C PHE A 34 -1.88 13.50 -0.29
N LEU A 35 -2.88 12.64 -0.03
CA LEU A 35 -4.28 12.97 -0.32
C LEU A 35 -4.83 14.09 0.57
N ALA A 36 -4.38 14.20 1.81
CA ALA A 36 -4.85 15.23 2.72
C ALA A 36 -4.24 16.62 2.45
N PHE A 37 -2.98 16.68 2.01
CA PHE A 37 -2.22 17.95 1.95
C PHE A 37 -1.75 18.34 0.55
N VAL A 38 -1.48 17.37 -0.33
CA VAL A 38 -0.90 17.64 -1.66
C VAL A 38 -1.95 17.59 -2.76
N ALA A 39 -2.75 16.52 -2.82
CA ALA A 39 -3.79 16.35 -3.85
C ALA A 39 -4.81 17.52 -3.92
N PRO A 40 -5.27 18.12 -2.79
CA PRO A 40 -6.19 19.25 -2.82
C PRO A 40 -5.60 20.53 -3.46
N LEU A 41 -4.27 20.61 -3.63
CA LEU A 41 -3.63 21.74 -4.31
C LEU A 41 -3.83 21.69 -5.83
N PHE A 42 -4.19 20.52 -6.38
CA PHE A 42 -4.33 20.27 -7.81
C PHE A 42 -5.75 19.90 -8.23
N SER A 43 -6.68 19.84 -7.27
CA SER A 43 -8.04 19.32 -7.46
C SER A 43 -9.06 20.27 -6.81
N PRO A 44 -10.27 20.42 -7.37
CA PRO A 44 -11.33 21.19 -6.72
C PRO A 44 -11.84 20.54 -5.42
N MET A 45 -11.47 19.28 -5.16
CA MET A 45 -11.79 18.57 -3.93
C MET A 45 -10.94 19.04 -2.76
N ASN A 46 -11.58 19.35 -1.63
CA ASN A 46 -10.85 19.62 -0.38
C ASN A 46 -10.39 18.31 0.30
N ALA A 47 -9.50 18.41 1.28
CA ALA A 47 -8.95 17.27 2.02
C ALA A 47 -10.02 16.34 2.63
N TRP A 48 -11.12 16.90 3.16
CA TRP A 48 -12.19 16.13 3.77
C TRP A 48 -12.96 15.28 2.76
N VAL A 49 -13.06 15.72 1.52
CA VAL A 49 -13.69 14.94 0.45
C VAL A 49 -12.90 13.67 0.19
N TYR A 50 -11.57 13.74 0.10
CA TYR A 50 -10.71 12.56 -0.06
C TYR A 50 -10.87 11.56 1.09
N LEU A 51 -10.87 12.04 2.34
CA LEU A 51 -11.06 11.19 3.51
C LEU A 51 -12.45 10.54 3.53
N ARG A 52 -13.50 11.28 3.18
CA ARG A 52 -14.87 10.75 3.10
C ARG A 52 -15.02 9.72 1.98
N LEU A 53 -14.34 9.89 0.86
CA LEU A 53 -14.31 8.90 -0.22
C LEU A 53 -13.71 7.58 0.27
N ILE A 54 -12.58 7.61 0.98
CA ILE A 54 -11.99 6.38 1.55
C ILE A 54 -12.92 5.79 2.62
N ALA A 55 -13.45 6.61 3.54
CA ALA A 55 -14.36 6.16 4.58
C ALA A 55 -15.70 5.61 4.06
N SER A 56 -16.10 5.99 2.84
CA SER A 56 -17.34 5.50 2.22
C SER A 56 -17.29 4.01 1.88
N ILE A 57 -16.11 3.39 1.82
CA ILE A 57 -15.96 1.94 1.58
C ILE A 57 -16.69 1.15 2.67
N PRO A 58 -16.40 1.35 3.98
CA PRO A 58 -17.16 0.69 5.04
C PRO A 58 -18.45 1.43 5.44
N LEU A 59 -18.54 2.75 5.27
CA LEU A 59 -19.66 3.55 5.80
C LEU A 59 -20.79 3.83 4.77
N GLY A 60 -20.55 3.55 3.49
CA GLY A 60 -21.47 3.87 2.40
C GLY A 60 -21.38 5.33 1.94
N GLU A 61 -22.12 5.65 0.86
CA GLU A 61 -22.06 6.97 0.19
C GLU A 61 -22.63 8.13 1.01
N THR A 62 -23.43 7.86 2.04
CA THR A 62 -24.12 8.91 2.83
C THR A 62 -23.14 9.85 3.54
N VAL A 63 -21.91 9.41 3.83
CA VAL A 63 -20.85 10.24 4.43
C VAL A 63 -20.33 11.33 3.50
N LEU A 64 -20.63 11.24 2.20
CA LEU A 64 -20.22 12.23 1.19
C LEU A 64 -21.13 13.46 1.14
N ALA A 65 -22.27 13.42 1.82
CA ALA A 65 -23.22 14.53 1.85
C ALA A 65 -22.55 15.83 2.33
N PRO A 66 -22.74 16.95 1.61
CA PRO A 66 -22.26 18.25 2.07
C PRO A 66 -22.90 18.68 3.40
N PRO A 67 -22.19 19.44 4.25
CA PRO A 67 -20.84 19.96 4.04
C PRO A 67 -19.74 18.92 4.37
N ALA A 68 -18.65 18.94 3.59
CA ALA A 68 -17.46 18.12 3.81
C ALA A 68 -16.54 18.76 4.87
N THR A 69 -16.90 18.60 6.14
CA THR A 69 -16.14 19.06 7.32
C THR A 69 -15.57 17.90 8.12
N PHE A 70 -14.74 18.23 9.13
CA PHE A 70 -14.22 17.27 10.10
C PHE A 70 -15.34 16.46 10.75
N ASP A 71 -15.11 15.15 10.80
CA ASP A 71 -15.89 14.17 11.53
C ASP A 71 -14.93 13.07 12.00
N ALA A 72 -14.91 12.81 13.32
CA ALA A 72 -13.98 11.86 13.91
C ALA A 72 -14.22 10.42 13.43
N LYS A 73 -15.48 10.01 13.25
CA LYS A 73 -15.84 8.67 12.77
C LYS A 73 -15.36 8.49 11.34
N VAL A 74 -15.56 9.51 10.50
CA VAL A 74 -15.06 9.51 9.11
C VAL A 74 -13.54 9.42 9.08
N LEU A 75 -12.86 10.26 9.86
CA LEU A 75 -11.39 10.30 9.90
C LEU A 75 -10.81 8.94 10.32
N THR A 76 -11.30 8.36 11.42
CA THR A 76 -10.84 7.05 11.89
C THR A 76 -11.14 5.95 10.87
N SER A 77 -12.33 5.96 10.25
CA SER A 77 -12.70 4.97 9.24
C SER A 77 -11.83 5.08 7.98
N ALA A 78 -11.50 6.30 7.55
CA ALA A 78 -10.60 6.55 6.42
C ALA A 78 -9.19 6.01 6.71
N ILE A 79 -8.63 6.33 7.88
CA ILE A 79 -7.30 5.86 8.30
C ILE A 79 -7.26 4.33 8.33
N LEU A 80 -8.22 3.68 8.99
CA LEU A 80 -8.24 2.22 9.10
C LEU A 80 -8.39 1.55 7.73
N THR A 81 -9.30 2.04 6.89
CA THR A 81 -9.51 1.50 5.54
C THR A 81 -8.24 1.66 4.70
N GLN A 82 -7.60 2.83 4.77
CA GLN A 82 -6.38 3.10 4.01
C GLN A 82 -5.21 2.21 4.47
N LEU A 83 -5.03 2.03 5.78
CA LEU A 83 -3.96 1.18 6.31
C LEU A 83 -4.19 -0.31 5.97
N LEU A 84 -5.44 -0.78 6.04
CA LEU A 84 -5.77 -2.15 5.64
C LEU A 84 -5.49 -2.40 4.16
N LEU A 85 -5.90 -1.49 3.29
CA LEU A 85 -5.61 -1.56 1.85
C LEU A 85 -4.12 -1.45 1.58
N SER A 86 -3.41 -0.55 2.26
CA SER A 86 -1.97 -0.35 2.03
C SER A 86 -1.13 -1.54 2.45
N ILE A 87 -1.42 -2.16 3.61
CA ILE A 87 -0.79 -3.41 4.03
C ILE A 87 -1.06 -4.51 2.99
N SER A 88 -2.33 -4.66 2.58
CA SER A 88 -2.71 -5.69 1.60
C SER A 88 -1.97 -5.52 0.28
N PHE A 89 -1.92 -4.31 -0.26
CA PHE A 89 -1.22 -4.01 -1.51
C PHE A 89 0.31 -4.10 -1.39
N SER A 90 0.86 -3.71 -0.24
CA SER A 90 2.30 -3.88 0.05
C SER A 90 2.70 -5.34 0.07
N ILE A 91 1.90 -6.21 0.68
CA ILE A 91 2.13 -7.67 0.67
C ILE A 91 2.13 -8.20 -0.77
N VAL A 92 1.17 -7.80 -1.60
CA VAL A 92 1.15 -8.22 -3.02
C VAL A 92 2.38 -7.67 -3.76
N THR A 93 2.79 -6.44 -3.47
CA THR A 93 3.96 -5.80 -4.09
C THR A 93 5.23 -6.56 -3.73
N ALA A 94 5.44 -6.83 -2.44
CA ALA A 94 6.55 -7.61 -1.91
C ALA A 94 6.60 -9.01 -2.54
N PHE A 95 5.47 -9.70 -2.63
CA PHE A 95 5.39 -11.01 -3.28
C PHE A 95 5.82 -10.99 -4.76
N VAL A 96 5.51 -9.91 -5.49
CA VAL A 96 5.86 -9.77 -6.91
C VAL A 96 7.32 -9.37 -7.11
N LEU A 97 7.89 -8.56 -6.19
CA LEU A 97 9.20 -7.90 -6.38
C LEU A 97 10.34 -8.49 -5.54
N HIS A 98 10.07 -9.45 -4.66
CA HIS A 98 11.06 -10.01 -3.72
C HIS A 98 12.35 -10.50 -4.39
N ARG A 99 13.51 -10.07 -3.85
CA ARG A 99 14.89 -10.39 -4.27
C ARG A 99 15.35 -9.82 -5.62
N TRP A 100 14.78 -8.71 -6.07
CA TRP A 100 15.23 -8.04 -7.29
C TRP A 100 16.12 -6.82 -7.03
N GLY A 101 16.29 -6.44 -5.75
CA GLY A 101 17.12 -5.35 -5.31
C GLY A 101 16.41 -4.00 -5.32
N MET A 102 16.96 -3.06 -4.56
CA MET A 102 16.38 -1.72 -4.29
C MET A 102 15.84 -0.98 -5.52
N ILE A 103 16.61 -0.92 -6.62
CA ILE A 103 16.19 -0.19 -7.82
C ILE A 103 14.95 -0.83 -8.45
N VAL A 104 14.92 -2.16 -8.53
CA VAL A 104 13.77 -2.88 -9.08
C VAL A 104 12.58 -2.81 -8.13
N GLY A 105 12.80 -2.87 -6.81
CA GLY A 105 11.76 -2.64 -5.82
C GLY A 105 11.08 -1.28 -5.97
N ILE A 106 11.86 -0.20 -6.12
CA ILE A 106 11.32 1.15 -6.30
C ILE A 106 10.60 1.29 -7.65
N LEU A 107 11.25 0.94 -8.76
CA LEU A 107 10.68 1.14 -10.10
C LEU A 107 9.52 0.17 -10.38
N GLY A 108 9.70 -1.11 -10.06
CA GLY A 108 8.67 -2.13 -10.15
C GLY A 108 7.50 -1.81 -9.22
N GLY A 109 7.77 -1.32 -8.01
CA GLY A 109 6.75 -0.85 -7.09
C GLY A 109 5.96 0.32 -7.66
N ALA A 110 6.63 1.32 -8.24
CA ALA A 110 5.98 2.46 -8.88
C ALA A 110 5.03 2.02 -10.01
N VAL A 111 5.49 1.11 -10.87
CA VAL A 111 4.66 0.52 -11.94
C VAL A 111 3.48 -0.24 -11.34
N PHE A 112 3.71 -1.04 -10.31
CA PHE A 112 2.65 -1.77 -9.61
C PHE A 112 1.61 -0.81 -9.00
N GLY A 113 2.05 0.30 -8.42
CA GLY A 113 1.18 1.38 -7.94
C GLY A 113 0.28 1.95 -9.04
N VAL A 114 0.84 2.21 -10.21
CA VAL A 114 0.05 2.65 -11.38
C VAL A 114 -0.98 1.59 -11.78
N CYS A 115 -0.60 0.31 -11.79
CA CYS A 115 -1.55 -0.79 -12.04
C CYS A 115 -2.68 -0.81 -10.99
N LEU A 116 -2.36 -0.64 -9.71
CA LEU A 116 -3.36 -0.55 -8.64
C LEU A 116 -4.32 0.62 -8.85
N TYR A 117 -3.82 1.79 -9.25
CA TYR A 117 -4.67 2.93 -9.58
C TYR A 117 -5.67 2.58 -10.69
N LEU A 118 -5.18 2.03 -11.81
CA LEU A 118 -6.03 1.68 -12.94
C LEU A 118 -7.07 0.63 -12.55
N ILE A 119 -6.65 -0.42 -11.84
CA ILE A 119 -7.57 -1.48 -11.39
C ILE A 119 -8.59 -0.91 -10.41
N ASN A 120 -8.14 -0.16 -9.39
CA ASN A 120 -9.01 0.37 -8.35
C ASN A 120 -10.05 1.30 -8.93
N PHE A 121 -9.69 2.34 -9.69
CA PHE A 121 -10.70 3.33 -10.09
C PHE A 121 -11.50 2.93 -11.33
N TRP A 122 -11.05 1.96 -12.13
CA TRP A 122 -11.90 1.40 -13.18
C TRP A 122 -12.84 0.31 -12.64
N THR A 123 -12.40 -0.47 -11.65
CA THR A 123 -13.25 -1.50 -11.01
C THR A 123 -14.15 -0.93 -9.93
N LEU A 124 -13.60 -0.15 -8.98
CA LEU A 124 -14.39 0.43 -7.87
C LEU A 124 -15.43 1.40 -8.39
N SER A 125 -15.16 2.25 -9.38
CA SER A 125 -16.21 3.16 -9.88
C SER A 125 -17.36 2.43 -10.61
N TYR A 126 -17.20 1.14 -10.94
CA TYR A 126 -18.32 0.32 -11.40
C TYR A 126 -19.26 -0.07 -10.24
N PHE A 127 -18.70 -0.40 -9.07
CA PHE A 127 -19.48 -0.78 -7.87
C PHE A 127 -19.87 0.40 -6.97
N PHE A 128 -19.05 1.44 -6.96
CA PHE A 128 -19.14 2.65 -6.14
C PHE A 128 -19.01 3.88 -7.05
N PRO A 129 -20.09 4.28 -7.75
CA PRO A 129 -20.03 5.32 -8.78
C PRO A 129 -19.45 6.66 -8.28
N TRP A 130 -19.61 6.96 -7.00
CA TRP A 130 -19.07 8.17 -6.36
C TRP A 130 -17.53 8.21 -6.27
N PHE A 131 -16.83 7.12 -6.61
CA PHE A 131 -15.37 7.12 -6.75
C PHE A 131 -14.88 7.74 -8.07
N TYR A 132 -15.76 8.05 -9.01
CA TYR A 132 -15.39 8.65 -10.29
C TYR A 132 -14.46 9.89 -10.17
N PRO A 133 -14.66 10.83 -9.21
CA PRO A 133 -13.76 11.97 -9.03
C PRO A 133 -12.31 11.61 -8.69
N MET A 134 -12.05 10.41 -8.17
CA MET A 134 -10.70 9.95 -7.83
C MET A 134 -9.88 9.49 -9.05
N ARG A 135 -10.47 9.53 -10.25
CA ARG A 135 -9.77 9.26 -11.53
C ARG A 135 -8.90 10.43 -12.01
N GLY A 136 -8.60 11.38 -11.14
CA GLY A 136 -7.65 12.46 -11.40
C GLY A 136 -6.21 11.96 -11.52
N TRP A 137 -5.37 12.75 -12.19
CA TRP A 137 -3.94 12.48 -12.35
C TRP A 137 -3.19 12.67 -11.02
N GLU A 138 -3.71 13.49 -10.12
CA GLU A 138 -3.17 13.69 -8.77
C GLU A 138 -3.22 12.39 -7.95
N VAL A 139 -4.30 11.61 -8.07
CA VAL A 139 -4.44 10.33 -7.39
C VAL A 139 -3.57 9.25 -8.03
N LEU A 140 -3.37 9.31 -9.36
CA LEU A 140 -2.40 8.48 -10.09
C LEU A 140 -0.98 8.72 -9.53
N LEU A 141 -0.57 9.99 -9.37
CA LEU A 141 0.72 10.32 -8.79
C LEU A 141 0.85 9.80 -7.36
N GLY A 142 -0.20 9.93 -6.56
CA GLY A 142 -0.24 9.33 -5.22
C GLY A 142 0.04 7.83 -5.26
N HIS A 143 -0.57 7.10 -6.21
CA HIS A 143 -0.38 5.65 -6.34
C HIS A 143 1.02 5.28 -6.84
N LEU A 144 1.57 6.07 -7.77
CA LEU A 144 2.95 5.92 -8.21
C LEU A 144 3.92 6.05 -7.02
N LEU A 145 3.74 7.09 -6.20
CA LEU A 145 4.54 7.30 -4.99
C LEU A 145 4.33 6.19 -3.97
N PHE A 146 3.09 5.78 -3.74
CA PHE A 146 2.75 4.68 -2.85
C PHE A 146 3.50 3.40 -3.24
N GLY A 147 3.41 3.01 -4.51
CA GLY A 147 4.05 1.79 -4.99
C GLY A 147 5.57 1.84 -4.89
N ALA A 148 6.18 2.99 -5.25
CA ALA A 148 7.61 3.20 -5.13
C ALA A 148 8.10 3.06 -3.67
N LEU A 149 7.35 3.65 -2.73
CA LEU A 149 7.66 3.60 -1.30
C LEU A 149 7.43 2.21 -0.73
N ALA A 150 6.36 1.51 -1.13
CA ALA A 150 6.07 0.16 -0.68
C ALA A 150 7.19 -0.81 -1.12
N GLY A 151 7.55 -0.83 -2.40
CA GLY A 151 8.62 -1.69 -2.90
C GLY A 151 10.00 -1.31 -2.34
N GLY A 152 10.35 -0.03 -2.33
CA GLY A 152 11.64 0.42 -1.78
C GLY A 152 11.78 0.19 -0.28
N THR A 153 10.71 0.38 0.49
CA THR A 153 10.74 0.15 1.94
C THR A 153 10.76 -1.34 2.26
N TYR A 154 10.08 -2.17 1.46
CA TYR A 154 10.16 -3.61 1.59
C TYR A 154 11.59 -4.11 1.39
N GLU A 155 12.24 -3.74 0.28
CA GLU A 155 13.64 -4.09 -0.01
C GLU A 155 14.62 -3.50 1.02
N ALA A 156 14.30 -2.36 1.63
CA ALA A 156 15.13 -1.78 2.69
C ALA A 156 15.06 -2.55 4.02
N LEU A 157 13.94 -3.23 4.27
CA LEU A 157 13.65 -3.89 5.54
C LEU A 157 13.80 -5.41 5.45
N GLU A 158 13.71 -6.00 4.26
CA GLU A 158 13.83 -7.44 4.12
C GLU A 158 15.23 -7.91 4.52
N VAL A 159 15.26 -8.99 5.31
CA VAL A 159 16.52 -9.62 5.72
C VAL A 159 16.81 -10.76 4.76
N GLU A 160 17.83 -10.57 3.93
CA GLU A 160 18.40 -11.65 3.13
C GLU A 160 19.14 -12.62 4.08
N GLU A 161 18.48 -13.70 4.54
CA GLU A 161 19.21 -14.88 5.04
C GLU A 161 19.94 -15.48 3.83
N PHE A 162 21.13 -14.94 3.53
CA PHE A 162 22.12 -15.70 2.79
C PHE A 162 22.39 -16.96 3.60
N GLU A 163 22.09 -18.12 3.03
CA GLU A 163 22.72 -19.37 3.44
C GLU A 163 24.25 -19.13 3.38
N LEU A 164 24.84 -18.75 4.51
CA LEU A 164 26.27 -18.82 4.78
C LEU A 164 26.68 -20.29 4.92
N GLU A 165 26.19 -21.14 4.02
CA GLU A 165 26.40 -22.58 3.99
C GLU A 165 27.25 -22.92 2.75
N GLU A 166 28.28 -22.13 2.44
CA GLU A 166 29.32 -22.53 1.49
C GLU A 166 30.63 -21.71 1.58
N ALA A 167 31.00 -21.21 2.76
CA ALA A 167 32.33 -20.62 3.00
C ALA A 167 33.18 -21.43 4.00
N THR A 168 32.83 -22.69 4.24
CA THR A 168 33.68 -23.67 4.93
C THR A 168 33.60 -25.01 4.20
N ALA A 169 34.39 -25.16 3.13
CA ALA A 169 34.81 -26.45 2.60
C ALA A 169 36.27 -26.33 2.16
#